data_AF-A0A0C3E3M6-F1
#
_entry.id   AF-A0A0C3E3M6-F1
#
_cell.length_a   1.000
_cell.length_b   1.000
_cell.length_c   1.000
_cell.angle_alpha   90.00
_cell.angle_beta   90.00
_cell.angle_gamma   90.00
#
_symmetry.space_group_name_H-M   'P 1'
#
loop_
_entity.id
_entity.type
_entity.pdbx_description
1 polymer ?
#
loop_
_entity_poly.entity_id
_entity_poly.type
_entity_poly.pdbx_seq_one_letter_code
_entity_poly.pdbx_strand_id
1 'polypeptide(L)'
;MAPKTETTSGLQTITEKSADIFTRQTNPFAPPQVDYIIRSVKVGNDISAEERQKVTELLTEFADVFACSLKEVLPIPEAQVNLTIPEDMTFRTSVHQRLMNPPQCQFMNKWIDEMLSADLIKHADIPHIKHVAPTVLMQKTH
;
A
#
# COMPACT_ATOMS: atom_id res chain seq x y z
N MET A 1 -9.79 -20.13 -35.61
CA MET A 1 -8.55 -19.34 -35.53
C MET A 1 -8.94 -17.88 -35.68
N ALA A 2 -9.03 -17.17 -34.56
CA ALA A 2 -9.26 -15.73 -34.49
C ALA A 2 -8.52 -15.24 -33.23
N PRO A 3 -7.65 -14.21 -33.31
CA PRO A 3 -6.86 -13.79 -32.18
C PRO A 3 -7.73 -13.00 -31.19
N LYS A 4 -7.76 -13.45 -29.94
CA LYS A 4 -8.31 -12.65 -28.83
C LYS A 4 -7.30 -11.56 -28.53
N THR A 5 -7.74 -10.31 -28.69
CA THR A 5 -7.07 -9.10 -28.23
C THR A 5 -7.04 -9.09 -26.70
N GLU A 6 -5.85 -9.31 -26.13
CA GLU A 6 -5.60 -9.06 -24.71
C GLU A 6 -5.41 -7.56 -24.50
N THR A 7 -6.42 -6.92 -23.91
CA THR A 7 -6.33 -5.54 -23.42
C THR A 7 -5.51 -5.54 -22.14
N THR A 8 -4.27 -5.06 -22.26
CA THR A 8 -3.34 -4.75 -21.18
C THR A 8 -3.98 -3.80 -20.16
N SER A 9 -4.37 -4.32 -18.99
CA SER A 9 -4.69 -3.50 -17.82
C SER A 9 -3.39 -3.18 -17.09
N GLY A 10 -2.90 -1.96 -17.33
CA GLY A 10 -1.64 -1.47 -16.78
C GLY A 10 -1.69 -1.34 -15.27
N LEU A 11 -1.02 -2.25 -14.57
CA LEU A 11 -0.31 -1.87 -13.36
C LEU A 11 0.85 -1.00 -13.84
N GLN A 12 0.74 0.31 -13.64
CA GLN A 12 1.88 1.20 -13.78
C GLN A 12 2.87 0.79 -12.69
N THR A 13 3.85 -0.02 -13.08
CA THR A 13 5.08 -0.19 -12.34
C THR A 13 5.69 1.20 -12.21
N ILE A 14 5.62 1.80 -11.03
CA ILE A 14 6.37 3.02 -10.71
C ILE A 14 7.83 2.60 -10.53
N THR A 15 8.46 2.22 -11.64
CA THR A 15 9.91 2.24 -11.76
C THR A 15 10.23 3.55 -12.43
N GLU A 16 10.63 4.56 -11.67
CA GLU A 16 11.77 5.40 -12.02
C GLU A 16 12.05 6.44 -10.94
N LYS A 17 13.36 6.56 -10.70
CA LYS A 17 14.09 7.42 -9.79
C LYS A 17 13.79 8.91 -10.06
N SER A 18 12.60 9.35 -9.68
CA SER A 18 12.23 10.77 -9.54
C SER A 18 12.48 11.18 -8.09
N ALA A 19 12.81 12.45 -7.86
CA ALA A 19 12.85 13.01 -6.51
C ALA A 19 11.58 12.59 -5.76
N ASP A 20 11.70 12.19 -4.49
CA ASP A 20 10.59 11.62 -3.73
C ASP A 20 9.43 12.63 -3.67
N ILE A 21 8.44 12.44 -4.54
CA ILE A 21 7.27 13.33 -4.65
C ILE A 21 6.37 13.18 -3.42
N PHE A 22 6.51 12.05 -2.72
CA PHE A 22 5.75 11.64 -1.54
C PHE A 22 6.25 12.36 -0.30
N THR A 23 5.72 13.57 -0.14
CA THR A 23 6.18 14.55 0.84
C THR A 23 5.19 14.78 1.98
N ARG A 24 4.17 13.92 2.13
CA ARG A 24 3.14 14.06 3.18
C ARG A 24 3.70 14.32 4.59
N GLN A 25 4.82 13.68 4.93
CA GLN A 25 5.44 13.82 6.26
C GLN A 25 6.11 15.18 6.49
N THR A 26 6.60 15.84 5.43
CA THR A 26 7.42 17.06 5.53
C THR A 26 6.72 18.28 4.96
N ASN A 27 6.06 18.14 3.82
CA ASN A 27 5.26 19.16 3.17
C ASN A 27 4.12 18.51 2.35
N PRO A 28 2.97 18.22 2.97
CA PRO A 28 1.85 17.54 2.29
C PRO A 28 1.24 18.32 1.13
N PHE A 29 1.42 19.64 1.11
CA PHE A 29 0.88 20.53 0.07
C PHE A 29 1.93 20.86 -1.00
N ALA A 30 3.02 20.11 -1.09
CA ALA A 30 3.99 20.29 -2.15
C ALA A 30 3.30 20.07 -3.52
N PRO A 31 3.48 20.98 -4.52
CA PRO A 31 2.80 20.85 -5.80
C PRO A 31 2.94 19.48 -6.47
N PRO A 32 4.12 18.81 -6.47
CA PRO A 32 4.24 17.46 -7.04
C PRO A 32 3.36 16.40 -6.36
N GLN A 33 3.15 16.49 -5.05
CA GLN A 33 2.29 15.58 -4.29
C GLN A 33 0.81 15.81 -4.64
N VAL A 34 0.40 17.08 -4.62
CA VAL A 34 -0.99 17.48 -4.94
C VAL A 34 -1.35 17.09 -6.37
N ASP A 35 -0.46 17.34 -7.33
CA ASP A 35 -0.66 16.95 -8.72
C ASP A 35 -0.79 15.43 -8.88
N TYR A 36 0.00 14.66 -8.11
CA TYR A 36 -0.11 13.21 -8.08
C TYR A 36 -1.46 12.74 -7.52
N ILE A 37 -1.94 13.34 -6.42
CA ILE A 37 -3.25 13.04 -5.82
C ILE A 37 -4.37 13.30 -6.82
N ILE A 38 -4.41 14.50 -7.42
CA ILE A 38 -5.45 14.90 -8.38
C ILE A 38 -5.49 13.94 -9.57
N ARG A 39 -4.32 13.54 -10.10
CA ARG A 39 -4.24 12.60 -11.22
C ARG A 39 -4.64 11.17 -10.86
N SER A 40 -4.46 10.79 -9.59
CA SER A 40 -4.80 9.47 -9.08
C SER A 40 -6.30 9.32 -8.81
N VAL A 41 -7.02 10.43 -8.60
CA VAL A 41 -8.46 10.42 -8.37
C VAL A 41 -9.23 10.39 -9.70
N LYS A 42 -10.01 9.33 -9.91
CA LYS A 42 -10.88 9.21 -11.09
C LYS A 42 -12.21 9.94 -10.84
N VAL A 43 -12.35 11.12 -11.44
CA VAL A 43 -13.60 11.89 -11.43
C VAL A 43 -14.46 11.52 -12.64
N GLY A 44 -15.72 11.16 -12.40
CA GLY A 44 -16.69 10.79 -13.45
C GLY A 44 -16.97 11.92 -14.44
N ASN A 45 -17.58 11.59 -15.58
CA ASN A 45 -17.94 12.56 -16.64
C ASN A 45 -19.34 13.15 -16.45
N ASP A 46 -20.03 12.75 -15.38
CA ASP A 46 -21.39 13.11 -15.00
C ASP A 46 -21.49 14.40 -14.19
N ILE A 47 -20.39 15.14 -14.05
CA ILE A 47 -20.34 16.42 -13.35
C ILE A 47 -19.95 17.57 -14.28
N SER A 48 -20.44 18.75 -13.97
CA SER A 48 -20.10 20.00 -14.66
C SER A 48 -18.64 20.41 -14.45
N ALA A 49 -18.17 21.37 -15.25
CA ALA A 49 -16.84 21.94 -15.07
C ALA A 49 -16.68 22.63 -13.70
N GLU A 50 -17.73 23.30 -13.22
CA GLU A 50 -17.74 23.97 -11.91
C GLU A 50 -17.63 22.96 -10.76
N GLU A 51 -18.34 21.84 -10.84
CA GLU A 51 -18.25 20.77 -9.84
C GLU A 51 -16.89 20.09 -9.88
N ARG A 52 -16.33 19.85 -11.07
CA ARG A 52 -14.97 19.31 -11.22
C ARG A 52 -13.94 20.23 -10.58
N GLN A 53 -14.11 21.55 -10.72
CA GLN A 53 -13.25 22.53 -10.09
C GLN A 53 -13.36 22.44 -8.56
N LYS A 54 -14.57 22.38 -8.00
CA LYS A 54 -14.79 22.17 -6.55
C LYS A 54 -14.15 20.88 -6.03
N VAL A 55 -14.23 19.79 -6.79
CA VAL A 55 -13.57 18.52 -6.42
C VAL A 55 -12.05 18.71 -6.39
N THR A 56 -11.47 19.38 -7.39
CA THR A 56 -10.03 19.63 -7.47
C THR A 56 -9.55 20.51 -6.31
N GLU A 57 -10.32 21.55 -5.97
CA GLU A 57 -10.08 22.41 -4.81
C GLU A 57 -10.12 21.61 -3.51
N LEU A 58 -11.13 20.75 -3.33
CA LEU A 58 -11.24 19.89 -2.15
C LEU A 58 -10.05 18.92 -2.01
N LEU A 59 -9.64 18.29 -3.12
CA LEU A 59 -8.48 17.39 -3.12
C LEU A 59 -7.18 18.14 -2.78
N THR A 60 -7.07 19.39 -3.20
CA THR A 60 -5.92 20.25 -2.90
C THR A 60 -5.92 20.69 -1.44
N GLU A 61 -7.09 21.08 -0.93
CA GLU A 61 -7.29 21.53 0.46
C GLU A 61 -6.96 20.41 1.47
N PHE A 62 -7.32 19.17 1.16
CA PHE A 62 -7.13 18.00 2.02
C PHE A 62 -6.01 17.06 1.54
N ALA A 63 -5.00 17.60 0.85
CA ALA A 63 -3.89 16.81 0.31
C ALA A 63 -3.11 16.03 1.40
N ASP A 64 -3.08 16.54 2.62
CA ASP A 64 -2.44 15.95 3.80
C ASP A 64 -3.10 14.65 4.30
N VAL A 65 -4.35 14.41 3.94
CA VAL A 65 -5.09 13.18 4.29
C VAL A 65 -4.61 11.99 3.45
N PHE A 66 -4.13 12.24 2.23
CA PHE A 66 -3.76 11.18 1.29
C PHE A 66 -2.35 10.67 1.56
N ALA A 67 -2.23 9.37 1.78
CA ALA A 67 -0.96 8.65 1.70
C ALA A 67 -0.88 7.97 0.33
N CYS A 68 0.02 8.45 -0.52
CA CYS A 68 0.24 7.96 -1.88
C CYS A 68 1.35 6.91 -1.95
N SER A 69 2.11 6.72 -0.87
CA SER A 69 3.06 5.63 -0.70
C SER A 69 3.01 5.01 0.70
N LEU A 70 3.58 3.80 0.85
CA LEU A 70 3.69 3.14 2.16
C LEU A 70 4.52 3.95 3.18
N LYS A 71 5.50 4.74 2.70
CA LYS A 71 6.32 5.60 3.57
C LYS A 71 5.54 6.76 4.16
N GLU A 72 4.43 7.15 3.54
CA GLU A 72 3.57 8.23 4.02
C GLU A 72 2.55 7.76 5.06
N VAL A 73 2.45 6.45 5.30
CA VAL A 73 1.61 5.88 6.35
C VAL A 73 2.23 6.21 7.71
N LEU A 74 1.49 6.94 8.54
CA LEU A 74 1.94 7.37 9.86
C LEU A 74 1.35 6.46 10.94
N PRO A 75 2.18 5.92 11.86
CA PRO A 75 1.67 5.28 13.05
C PRO A 75 0.97 6.32 13.93
N ILE A 76 -0.12 5.92 14.58
CA ILE A 76 -0.76 6.76 15.59
C ILE A 76 0.14 6.75 16.82
N PRO A 77 0.65 7.91 17.29
CA PRO A 77 1.49 7.95 18.48
C PRO A 77 0.79 7.27 19.66
N GLU A 78 1.54 6.41 20.35
CA GLU A 78 1.08 5.70 21.56
C GLU A 78 -0.09 4.73 21.37
N ALA A 79 -0.60 4.55 20.15
CA ALA A 79 -1.65 3.57 19.90
C ALA A 79 -1.12 2.15 20.14
N GLN A 80 -1.74 1.44 21.06
CA GLN A 80 -1.45 0.03 21.33
C GLN A 80 -2.64 -0.82 20.92
N VAL A 81 -2.38 -1.83 20.10
CA VAL A 81 -3.36 -2.87 19.79
C VAL A 81 -3.27 -3.94 20.87
N ASN A 82 -4.23 -3.94 21.79
CA ASN A 82 -4.34 -4.98 22.80
C ASN A 82 -5.04 -6.20 22.20
N LEU A 83 -4.24 -7.21 21.85
CA LEU A 83 -4.77 -8.53 21.50
C LEU A 83 -5.11 -9.25 22.82
N THR A 84 -6.40 -9.30 23.18
CA THR A 84 -6.89 -10.08 24.32
C THR A 84 -6.68 -11.57 24.03
N ILE A 85 -5.58 -12.12 24.51
CA ILE A 85 -5.21 -13.52 24.34
C ILE A 85 -5.56 -14.26 25.63
N PRO A 86 -6.39 -15.32 25.58
CA PRO A 86 -6.66 -16.17 26.74
C PRO A 86 -5.37 -16.81 27.27
N GLU A 87 -5.26 -16.98 28.60
CA GLU A 87 -4.06 -17.53 29.25
C GLU A 87 -3.78 -18.98 28.85
N ASP A 88 -4.82 -19.75 28.51
CA ASP A 88 -4.76 -21.15 28.10
C ASP A 88 -4.53 -21.32 26.58
N MET A 89 -4.39 -20.23 25.82
CA MET A 89 -4.24 -20.30 24.38
C MET A 89 -2.85 -20.77 23.96
N THR A 90 -2.80 -21.92 23.28
CA THR A 90 -1.57 -22.39 22.64
C THR A 90 -1.48 -21.90 21.20
N PHE A 91 -0.34 -21.32 20.83
CA PHE A 91 -0.06 -20.89 19.46
C PHE A 91 0.85 -21.85 18.72
N ARG A 92 0.67 -21.93 17.40
CA ARG A 92 1.66 -22.57 16.53
C ARG A 92 2.82 -21.61 16.27
N THR A 93 4.02 -22.05 16.60
CA THR A 93 5.29 -21.36 16.30
C THR A 93 5.96 -21.87 15.02
N SER A 94 5.46 -22.98 14.46
CA SER A 94 5.89 -23.54 13.18
C SER A 94 4.76 -23.48 12.15
N VAL A 95 5.09 -23.07 10.93
CA VAL A 95 4.16 -22.98 9.81
C VAL A 95 4.71 -23.72 8.60
N HIS A 96 3.82 -24.43 7.89
CA HIS A 96 4.11 -24.94 6.56
C HIS A 96 3.71 -23.89 5.53
N GLN A 97 4.65 -23.01 5.17
CA GLN A 97 4.42 -21.99 4.16
C GLN A 97 4.27 -22.65 2.78
N ARG A 98 3.20 -22.32 2.06
CA ARG A 98 3.00 -22.81 0.70
C ARG A 98 4.15 -22.32 -0.19
N LEU A 99 4.76 -23.24 -0.94
CA LEU A 99 5.78 -22.89 -1.93
C LEU A 99 5.20 -21.91 -2.95
N MET A 100 5.93 -20.83 -3.16
CA MET A 100 5.65 -19.82 -4.18
C MET A 100 6.55 -20.08 -5.38
N ASN A 101 6.05 -19.80 -6.59
CA ASN A 101 6.89 -19.85 -7.79
C ASN A 101 7.84 -18.62 -7.84
N PRO A 102 8.92 -18.65 -8.65
CA PRO A 102 9.89 -17.56 -8.65
C PRO A 102 9.30 -16.16 -8.93
N PRO A 103 8.36 -15.98 -9.88
CA PRO A 103 7.68 -14.69 -10.06
C PRO A 103 6.89 -14.22 -8.83
N GLN A 104 6.20 -15.13 -8.15
CA GLN A 104 5.48 -14.84 -6.91
C GLN A 104 6.43 -14.41 -5.78
N CYS A 105 7.58 -15.08 -5.64
CA CYS A 105 8.60 -14.70 -4.67
C CYS A 105 9.13 -13.29 -4.94
N GLN A 106 9.45 -12.97 -6.20
CA GLN A 106 9.94 -11.64 -6.59
C GLN A 106 8.90 -10.56 -6.27
N PHE A 107 7.63 -10.82 -6.59
CA PHE A 107 6.54 -9.92 -6.28
C PHE A 107 6.40 -9.70 -4.76
N MET A 108 6.40 -10.78 -3.97
CA MET A 108 6.27 -10.70 -2.51
C MET A 108 7.46 -9.96 -1.89
N ASN A 109 8.68 -10.30 -2.29
CA ASN A 109 9.90 -9.68 -1.77
C ASN A 109 9.92 -8.18 -2.05
N LYS A 110 9.47 -7.73 -3.23
CA LYS A 110 9.33 -6.30 -3.52
C LYS A 110 8.48 -5.58 -2.47
N TRP A 111 7.31 -6.11 -2.13
CA TRP A 111 6.43 -5.50 -1.12
C TRP A 111 7.01 -5.59 0.30
N ILE A 112 7.70 -6.70 0.63
CA ILE A 112 8.41 -6.83 1.91
C ILE A 112 9.48 -5.74 2.03
N ASP A 113 10.29 -5.54 1.00
CA ASP A 113 11.34 -4.52 0.97
C ASP A 113 10.74 -3.11 1.07
N GLU A 114 9.64 -2.83 0.36
CA GLU A 114 8.93 -1.55 0.49
C GLU A 114 8.40 -1.31 1.91
N MET A 115 7.76 -2.31 2.54
CA MET A 115 7.26 -2.21 3.92
C MET A 115 8.38 -2.09 4.94
N LEU A 116 9.51 -2.79 4.76
CA LEU A 116 10.70 -2.65 5.60
C LEU A 116 11.29 -1.24 5.47
N SER A 117 11.38 -0.71 4.24
CA SER A 117 11.89 0.64 3.99
C SER A 117 11.00 1.75 4.55
N ALA A 118 9.72 1.45 4.77
CA ALA A 118 8.72 2.33 5.35
C ALA A 118 8.55 2.13 6.87
N ASP A 119 9.35 1.25 7.50
CA ASP A 119 9.27 0.91 8.92
C ASP A 119 7.88 0.38 9.37
N LEU A 120 7.12 -0.22 8.43
CA LEU A 120 5.81 -0.81 8.72
C LEU A 120 5.93 -2.22 9.32
N ILE A 121 7.00 -2.93 8.96
CA ILE A 121 7.32 -4.26 9.48
C ILE A 121 8.79 -4.29 9.88
N LYS A 122 9.15 -5.25 10.73
CA LYS A 122 10.52 -5.50 11.15
C LYS A 122 10.80 -6.99 11.19
N HIS A 123 12.08 -7.35 11.14
CA HIS A 123 12.50 -8.71 11.44
C HIS A 123 12.10 -9.07 12.87
N ALA A 124 11.42 -10.21 13.02
CA ALA A 124 11.08 -10.77 14.32
C ALA A 124 12.17 -11.73 14.77
N ASP A 125 12.64 -11.57 16.00
CA ASP A 125 13.59 -12.49 16.61
C ASP A 125 12.87 -13.77 17.07
N ILE A 126 13.36 -14.93 16.62
CA ILE A 126 12.68 -16.22 16.74
C ILE A 126 12.24 -16.55 18.18
N PRO A 127 13.09 -16.36 19.22
CA PRO A 127 12.71 -16.63 20.61
C PRO A 127 11.53 -15.79 21.12
N HIS A 128 11.28 -14.63 20.50
CA HIS A 128 10.22 -13.70 20.89
C HIS A 128 8.92 -13.91 20.09
N ILE A 129 8.90 -14.83 19.12
CA ILE A 129 7.73 -15.12 18.29
C ILE A 129 6.77 -16.03 19.06
N LYS A 130 5.60 -15.48 19.40
CA LYS A 130 4.50 -16.26 19.99
C LYS A 130 3.71 -17.05 18.96
N HIS A 131 3.59 -16.56 17.72
CA HIS A 131 2.79 -17.19 16.68
C HIS A 131 3.34 -16.88 15.28
N VAL A 132 3.22 -17.84 14.36
CA VAL A 132 3.49 -17.67 12.93
C VAL A 132 2.28 -18.14 12.13
N ALA A 133 1.81 -17.30 11.21
CA ALA A 133 0.74 -17.62 10.28
C ALA A 133 1.28 -17.69 8.84
N PRO A 134 0.72 -18.57 7.98
CA PRO A 134 1.14 -18.66 6.59
C PRO A 134 0.65 -17.43 5.81
N THR A 135 1.44 -16.96 4.86
CA THR A 135 1.04 -15.88 3.95
C THR A 135 0.54 -16.47 2.64
N VAL A 136 -0.55 -15.93 2.11
CA VAL A 136 -1.13 -16.37 0.83
C VAL A 136 -1.19 -15.17 -0.11
N LEU A 137 -0.59 -15.33 -1.30
CA LEU A 137 -0.79 -14.38 -2.39
C LEU A 137 -2.13 -14.67 -3.05
N MET A 138 -3.02 -13.68 -3.04
CA MET A 138 -4.32 -13.77 -3.68
C MET A 138 -4.37 -12.82 -4.87
N GLN A 139 -4.85 -13.32 -6.00
CA GLN A 139 -5.15 -12.46 -7.13
C GLN A 139 -6.38 -11.63 -6.82
N LYS A 140 -6.26 -10.31 -7.01
CA LYS A 140 -7.39 -9.40 -6.87
C LYS A 140 -8.41 -9.73 -7.96
N THR A 141 -9.62 -10.12 -7.56
CA THR A 141 -10.71 -10.46 -8.48
C THR A 141 -11.20 -9.17 -9.11
N HIS A 142 -11.01 -9.02 -10.42
CA HIS A 142 -11.45 -7.90 -11.22
C HIS A 142 -12.28 -8.42 -12.39
#